data_AF-G0LN79-F1
#
_entry.id   AF-G0LN79-F1
#
_cell.length_a   1.000
_cell.length_b   1.000
_cell.length_c   1.000
_cell.angle_alpha   90.00
_cell.angle_beta   90.00
_cell.angle_gamma   90.00
#
_symmetry.space_group_name_H-M   'P 1'
#
loop_
_entity.id
_entity.type
_entity.pdbx_description
1 polymer ?
#
loop_
_entity_poly.entity_id
_entity_poly.type
_entity_poly.pdbx_seq_one_letter_code
_entity_poly.pdbx_strand_id
1 'polypeptide(L)'
;MFVAETEKLKRIVRGTQVKPRMALNSTFMCPSCGKEVTFDSSSSELLEYFNHKDGSSDCFANDAASDEHRLASEISLQAIYNRLARDTNKPVEIDTERWVGEQPDFIFADVRVTSPAYITAEIFYKARKFNLRDRFEVLSQNDYQTYLIIHTEGCHDPDEINRYMSRVSPLNVGYFDPHSMEIVLGDLFSWEQINFNKKNKVPNYLIFSG
;
A
#
# COMPACT_ATOMS: atom_id res chain seq x y z
N MET A 1 -14.19 -2.27 -6.35
CA MET A 1 -13.21 -2.27 -5.23
C MET A 1 -13.24 -3.59 -4.47
N PHE A 2 -12.08 -4.02 -3.96
CA PHE A 2 -11.93 -5.17 -3.06
C PHE A 2 -12.11 -4.80 -1.58
N VAL A 3 -11.83 -3.55 -1.18
CA VAL A 3 -11.93 -3.09 0.21
C VAL A 3 -12.96 -1.98 0.42
N ALA A 4 -13.51 -1.90 1.63
CA ALA A 4 -14.36 -0.80 2.07
C ALA A 4 -14.20 -0.54 3.58
N GLU A 5 -14.38 0.71 4.01
CA GLU A 5 -14.50 1.05 5.42
C GLU A 5 -15.91 0.70 5.94
N THR A 6 -15.99 0.19 7.16
CA THR A 6 -17.27 -0.03 7.86
C THR A 6 -17.48 1.04 8.92
N GLU A 7 -18.56 1.82 8.82
CA GLU A 7 -18.84 2.90 9.80
C GLU A 7 -18.92 2.35 11.23
N LYS A 8 -19.52 1.16 11.38
CA LYS A 8 -19.78 0.55 12.69
C LYS A 8 -18.51 0.06 13.40
N LEU A 9 -17.55 -0.50 12.66
CA LEU A 9 -16.33 -1.06 13.24
C LEU A 9 -15.12 -0.13 13.10
N LYS A 10 -15.27 0.99 12.37
CA LYS A 10 -14.19 1.96 12.08
C LYS A 10 -12.91 1.29 11.61
N ARG A 11 -13.08 0.39 10.65
CA ARG A 11 -12.02 -0.43 10.07
C ARG A 11 -12.33 -0.72 8.61
N ILE A 12 -11.28 -0.93 7.85
CA ILE A 12 -11.37 -1.37 6.46
C ILE A 12 -11.48 -2.90 6.43
N VAL A 13 -12.44 -3.42 5.67
CA VAL A 13 -12.69 -4.85 5.46
C VAL A 13 -12.52 -5.21 3.97
N ARG A 14 -12.14 -6.45 3.71
CA ARG A 14 -12.14 -7.04 2.37
C ARG A 14 -13.52 -7.59 2.04
N GLY A 15 -13.88 -7.66 0.77
CA GLY A 15 -15.11 -8.31 0.33
C GLY A 15 -15.25 -9.75 0.85
N THR A 16 -14.15 -10.52 0.83
CA THR A 16 -14.08 -11.89 1.35
C THR A 16 -14.27 -12.00 2.87
N GLN A 17 -14.15 -10.90 3.61
CA GLN A 17 -14.37 -10.85 5.06
C GLN A 17 -15.81 -10.44 5.41
N VAL A 18 -16.62 -10.01 4.44
CA VAL A 18 -18.00 -9.59 4.66
C VAL A 18 -18.92 -10.80 4.76
N LYS A 19 -19.40 -11.06 5.98
CA LYS A 19 -20.44 -12.07 6.23
C LYS A 19 -21.83 -11.50 5.91
N PRO A 20 -22.83 -12.32 5.52
CA PRO A 20 -24.19 -11.85 5.23
C PRO A 20 -24.81 -10.99 6.34
N ARG A 21 -24.59 -11.36 7.61
CA ARG A 21 -25.07 -10.59 8.77
C ARG A 21 -24.40 -9.22 8.90
N MET A 22 -23.15 -9.08 8.46
CA MET A 22 -22.45 -7.80 8.45
C MET A 22 -22.95 -6.92 7.30
N ALA A 23 -23.17 -7.51 6.12
CA ALA A 23 -23.71 -6.80 4.96
C ALA A 23 -25.07 -6.13 5.23
N LEU A 24 -25.97 -6.81 5.95
CA LEU A 24 -27.31 -6.30 6.27
C LEU A 24 -27.34 -5.16 7.30
N ASN A 25 -26.27 -4.97 8.08
CA ASN A 25 -26.28 -4.08 9.26
C ASN A 25 -25.16 -3.03 9.24
N SER A 26 -24.51 -2.83 8.09
CA SER A 26 -23.39 -1.92 7.95
C SER A 26 -23.57 -1.04 6.72
N THR A 27 -23.29 0.24 6.89
CA THR A 27 -22.93 1.13 5.78
C THR A 27 -21.46 0.90 5.45
N PHE A 28 -21.16 0.75 4.16
CA PHE A 28 -19.80 0.65 3.66
C PHE A 28 -19.43 1.94 2.94
N MET A 29 -18.21 2.41 3.18
CA MET A 29 -17.68 3.63 2.57
C MET A 29 -16.42 3.29 1.77
N CYS A 30 -16.22 3.94 0.63
CA CYS A 30 -14.94 3.93 -0.07
C CYS A 30 -13.90 4.64 0.81
N PRO A 31 -12.80 3.99 1.19
CA PRO A 31 -11.82 4.59 2.08
C PRO A 31 -10.99 5.69 1.42
N SER A 32 -11.01 5.81 0.09
CA SER A 32 -10.31 6.88 -0.63
C SER A 32 -11.14 8.17 -0.72
N CYS A 33 -12.40 8.09 -1.14
CA CYS A 33 -13.23 9.29 -1.38
C CYS A 33 -14.33 9.52 -0.33
N GLY A 34 -14.51 8.60 0.62
CA GLY A 34 -15.51 8.70 1.68
C GLY A 34 -16.96 8.60 1.20
N LYS A 35 -17.21 8.11 -0.03
CA LYS A 35 -18.58 7.89 -0.56
C LYS A 35 -19.13 6.52 -0.20
N GLU A 36 -20.45 6.39 -0.10
CA GLU A 36 -21.11 5.11 0.16
C GLU A 36 -20.91 4.11 -0.99
N VAL A 37 -20.67 2.85 -0.63
CA VAL A 37 -20.51 1.73 -1.58
C VAL A 37 -21.50 0.61 -1.27
N THR A 38 -21.95 -0.07 -2.32
CA THR A 38 -22.78 -1.27 -2.23
C THR A 38 -21.89 -2.50 -2.25
N PHE A 39 -22.13 -3.43 -1.32
CA PHE A 39 -21.48 -4.74 -1.31
C PHE A 39 -22.23 -5.73 -2.21
N ASP A 40 -21.53 -6.38 -3.13
CA ASP A 40 -22.03 -7.46 -3.96
C ASP A 40 -21.39 -8.80 -3.54
N SER A 41 -22.14 -9.61 -2.80
CA SER A 41 -21.69 -10.94 -2.38
C SER A 41 -21.64 -11.98 -3.50
N SER A 42 -22.24 -11.67 -4.66
CA SER A 42 -22.36 -12.58 -5.79
C SER A 42 -21.28 -12.39 -6.85
N SER A 43 -20.47 -11.34 -6.73
CA SER A 43 -19.37 -11.09 -7.67
C SER A 43 -18.35 -12.24 -7.67
N SER A 44 -17.98 -12.69 -8.86
CA SER A 44 -16.88 -13.63 -9.10
C SER A 44 -15.52 -12.92 -9.21
N GLU A 45 -15.51 -11.61 -9.39
CA GLU A 45 -14.31 -10.80 -9.59
C GLU A 45 -13.88 -10.18 -8.26
N LEU A 46 -12.64 -10.45 -7.85
CA LEU A 46 -12.12 -9.98 -6.56
C LEU A 46 -12.22 -8.46 -6.43
N LEU A 47 -11.91 -7.73 -7.49
CA LEU A 47 -11.91 -6.27 -7.47
C LEU A 47 -13.31 -5.64 -7.60
N GLU A 48 -14.40 -6.42 -7.57
CA GLU A 48 -15.76 -5.92 -7.78
C GLU A 48 -16.72 -6.14 -6.60
N TYR A 49 -16.21 -6.53 -5.42
CA TYR A 49 -17.05 -6.71 -4.23
C TYR A 49 -17.75 -5.42 -3.76
N PHE A 50 -17.15 -4.26 -3.97
CA PHE A 50 -17.71 -2.97 -3.59
C PHE A 50 -17.77 -2.01 -4.77
N ASN A 51 -18.93 -1.42 -4.99
CA ASN A 51 -19.20 -0.48 -6.07
C ASN A 51 -19.80 0.81 -5.52
N HIS A 52 -19.39 1.98 -6.00
CA HIS A 52 -19.99 3.23 -5.54
C HIS A 52 -21.48 3.25 -5.83
N LYS A 53 -22.28 3.60 -4.82
CA LYS A 53 -23.74 3.62 -4.91
C LYS A 53 -24.26 4.70 -5.87
N ASP A 54 -23.49 5.77 -6.06
CA ASP A 54 -23.79 6.86 -7.00
C ASP A 54 -23.40 6.53 -8.46
N GLY A 55 -22.86 5.32 -8.72
CA GLY A 55 -22.38 4.91 -10.03
C GLY A 55 -21.07 5.57 -10.47
N SER A 56 -20.40 6.33 -9.59
CA SER A 56 -19.08 6.89 -9.89
C SER A 56 -18.01 5.80 -10.02
N SER A 57 -16.97 6.12 -10.78
CA SER A 57 -15.87 5.19 -11.06
C SER A 57 -15.18 4.72 -9.78
N ASP A 58 -14.63 3.52 -9.85
CA ASP A 58 -13.80 2.96 -8.80
C ASP A 58 -12.58 3.86 -8.52
N CYS A 59 -12.37 4.25 -7.25
CA CYS A 59 -11.26 5.14 -6.87
C CYS A 59 -9.89 4.46 -6.94
N PHE A 60 -9.85 3.14 -7.03
CA PHE A 60 -8.63 2.34 -7.11
C PHE A 60 -8.36 1.85 -8.53
N ALA A 61 -9.31 2.03 -9.46
CA ALA A 61 -9.08 1.69 -10.85
C ALA A 61 -8.10 2.70 -11.47
N ASN A 62 -7.00 2.17 -11.98
CA ASN A 62 -6.02 2.91 -12.75
C ASN A 62 -5.65 2.08 -13.98
N ASP A 63 -5.87 2.63 -15.17
CA ASP A 63 -5.58 1.96 -16.45
C ASP A 63 -4.10 1.61 -16.62
N ALA A 64 -3.21 2.23 -15.84
CA ALA A 64 -1.78 1.94 -15.85
C ALA A 64 -1.36 0.82 -14.87
N ALA A 65 -2.21 0.44 -13.92
CA ALA A 65 -1.93 -0.60 -12.94
C ALA A 65 -2.57 -1.93 -13.35
N SER A 66 -1.85 -3.04 -13.16
CA SER A 66 -2.48 -4.36 -13.31
C SER A 66 -3.38 -4.66 -12.12
N ASP A 67 -4.34 -5.57 -12.31
CA ASP A 67 -5.26 -5.98 -11.25
C ASP A 67 -4.50 -6.53 -10.02
N GLU A 68 -3.37 -7.22 -10.21
CA GLU A 68 -2.56 -7.73 -9.10
C GLU A 68 -1.86 -6.61 -8.32
N HIS A 69 -1.35 -5.59 -9.01
CA HIS A 69 -0.75 -4.43 -8.34
C HIS A 69 -1.82 -3.66 -7.56
N ARG A 70 -2.97 -3.44 -8.18
CA ARG A 70 -4.12 -2.81 -7.55
C ARG A 70 -4.60 -3.58 -6.31
N LEU A 71 -4.71 -4.91 -6.41
CA LEU A 71 -5.09 -5.76 -5.29
C LEU A 71 -4.10 -5.66 -4.13
N ALA A 72 -2.81 -5.65 -4.42
CA ALA A 72 -1.77 -5.43 -3.43
C ALA A 72 -1.90 -4.04 -2.76
N SER A 73 -2.20 -2.99 -3.54
CA SER A 73 -2.44 -1.62 -3.03
C SER A 73 -3.66 -1.57 -2.10
N GLU A 74 -4.79 -2.15 -2.49
CA GLU A 74 -6.01 -2.19 -1.68
C GLU A 74 -5.79 -2.95 -0.36
N ILE A 75 -5.07 -4.07 -0.40
CA ILE A 75 -4.75 -4.88 0.79
C ILE A 75 -3.73 -4.17 1.69
N SER A 76 -2.74 -3.49 1.11
CA SER A 76 -1.77 -2.67 1.85
C SER A 76 -2.45 -1.52 2.56
N LEU A 77 -3.32 -0.79 1.86
CA LEU A 77 -4.13 0.29 2.42
C LEU A 77 -4.93 -0.21 3.62
N GLN A 78 -5.62 -1.35 3.48
CA GLN A 78 -6.36 -1.95 4.60
C GLN A 78 -5.45 -2.26 5.80
N ALA A 79 -4.32 -2.93 5.57
CA ALA A 79 -3.42 -3.35 6.64
C ALA A 79 -2.86 -2.15 7.41
N ILE A 80 -2.43 -1.11 6.68
CA ILE A 80 -1.89 0.12 7.26
C ILE A 80 -2.95 0.87 8.03
N TYR A 81 -4.13 1.11 7.43
CA TYR A 81 -5.24 1.80 8.09
C TYR A 81 -5.61 1.10 9.39
N ASN A 82 -5.87 -0.20 9.34
CA ASN A 82 -6.34 -0.96 10.50
C ASN A 82 -5.29 -1.02 11.62
N ARG A 83 -4.00 -1.08 11.26
CA ARG A 83 -2.90 -1.02 12.23
C ARG A 83 -2.87 0.34 12.92
N LEU A 84 -2.87 1.43 12.15
CA LEU A 84 -2.82 2.79 12.70
C LEU A 84 -4.05 3.13 13.55
N ALA A 85 -5.25 2.81 13.07
CA ALA A 85 -6.49 3.04 13.79
C ALA A 85 -6.48 2.33 15.16
N ARG A 86 -6.01 1.07 15.19
CA ARG A 86 -5.89 0.28 16.42
C ARG A 86 -4.81 0.82 17.36
N ASP A 87 -3.61 1.07 16.83
CA ASP A 87 -2.42 1.35 17.65
C ASP A 87 -2.40 2.80 18.16
N THR A 88 -3.04 3.74 17.44
CA THR A 88 -3.03 5.18 17.79
C THR A 88 -4.35 5.70 18.34
N ASN A 89 -5.47 5.01 18.05
CA ASN A 89 -6.83 5.48 18.35
C ASN A 89 -7.12 6.91 17.83
N LYS A 90 -6.46 7.31 16.73
CA LYS A 90 -6.69 8.59 16.02
C LYS A 90 -7.36 8.34 14.67
N PRO A 91 -8.06 9.34 14.10
CA PRO A 91 -8.51 9.27 12.71
C PRO A 91 -7.32 9.02 11.78
N VAL A 92 -7.52 8.15 10.79
CA VAL A 92 -6.51 7.83 9.78
C VAL A 92 -6.95 8.43 8.45
N GLU A 93 -6.12 9.30 7.89
CA GLU A 93 -6.30 9.85 6.55
C GLU A 93 -5.36 9.10 5.62
N ILE A 94 -5.93 8.31 4.71
CA ILE A 94 -5.21 7.42 3.80
C ILE A 94 -5.76 7.54 2.38
N ASP A 95 -4.89 7.46 1.39
CA ASP A 95 -5.21 7.48 -0.03
C ASP A 95 -4.36 6.43 -0.78
N THR A 96 -4.77 6.09 -2.00
CA THR A 96 -3.93 5.37 -2.98
C THR A 96 -3.46 6.28 -4.10
N GLU A 97 -2.29 5.94 -4.66
CA GLU A 97 -1.72 6.57 -5.86
C GLU A 97 -1.66 8.11 -5.78
N ARG A 98 -1.09 8.62 -4.69
CA ARG A 98 -0.96 10.07 -4.46
C ARG A 98 0.46 10.56 -4.58
N TRP A 99 0.56 11.84 -4.88
CA TRP A 99 1.84 12.53 -4.98
C TRP A 99 2.40 12.77 -3.58
N VAL A 100 3.71 12.58 -3.46
CA VAL A 100 4.52 13.10 -2.34
C VAL A 100 5.54 14.05 -2.93
N GLY A 101 5.67 15.24 -2.35
CA GLY A 101 6.45 16.34 -2.90
C GLY A 101 5.65 17.29 -3.78
N GLU A 102 6.36 18.28 -4.32
CA GLU A 102 5.85 19.30 -5.23
C GLU A 102 6.67 19.27 -6.53
N GLN A 103 6.12 19.78 -7.64
CA GLN A 103 6.88 19.84 -8.88
C GLN A 103 8.12 20.74 -8.75
N PRO A 104 9.27 20.36 -9.33
CA PRO A 104 9.48 19.22 -10.23
C PRO A 104 9.78 17.88 -9.53
N ASP A 105 10.02 17.88 -8.22
CA ASP A 105 10.54 16.74 -7.46
C ASP A 105 9.41 16.05 -6.67
N PHE A 106 8.72 15.12 -7.35
CA PHE A 106 7.63 14.35 -6.74
C PHE A 106 7.71 12.87 -7.10
N ILE A 107 7.12 12.03 -6.23
CA ILE A 107 6.89 10.61 -6.54
C ILE A 107 5.41 10.26 -6.38
N PHE A 108 4.99 9.21 -7.07
CA PHE A 108 3.72 8.54 -6.81
C PHE A 108 3.97 7.42 -5.80
N ALA A 109 3.26 7.49 -4.67
CA ALA A 109 3.20 6.43 -3.68
C ALA A 109 1.94 5.59 -3.89
N ASP A 110 2.06 4.27 -3.83
CA ASP A 110 0.92 3.36 -4.01
C ASP A 110 -0.12 3.53 -2.90
N VAL A 111 0.35 3.74 -1.67
CA VAL A 111 -0.48 4.12 -0.51
C VAL A 111 0.18 5.30 0.21
N ARG A 112 -0.61 6.28 0.62
CA ARG A 112 -0.15 7.45 1.37
C ARG A 112 -1.06 7.73 2.55
N VAL A 113 -0.46 7.95 3.72
CA VAL A 113 -1.12 8.35 4.97
C VAL A 113 -0.62 9.74 5.35
N THR A 114 -1.54 10.66 5.63
CA THR A 114 -1.22 12.03 6.10
C THR A 114 -1.54 12.23 7.57
N SER A 115 -2.31 11.32 8.18
CA SER A 115 -2.67 11.34 9.59
C SER A 115 -2.89 9.90 10.08
N PRO A 116 -2.42 9.53 11.27
CA PRO A 116 -1.78 10.36 12.30
C PRO A 116 -0.26 10.56 12.11
N ALA A 117 0.32 9.98 11.06
CA ALA A 117 1.72 10.09 10.72
C ALA A 117 1.87 10.09 9.20
N TYR A 118 2.97 10.67 8.70
CA TYR A 118 3.32 10.71 7.29
C TYR A 118 3.96 9.38 6.90
N ILE A 119 3.16 8.48 6.33
CA ILE A 119 3.58 7.13 5.95
C ILE A 119 3.24 6.88 4.49
N THR A 120 4.14 6.30 3.73
CA THR A 120 3.84 5.70 2.43
C THR A 120 3.98 4.19 2.45
N ALA A 121 3.40 3.53 1.46
CA ALA A 121 3.77 2.18 1.09
C ALA A 121 4.06 2.12 -0.40
N GLU A 122 5.18 1.50 -0.73
CA GLU A 122 5.70 1.31 -2.08
C GLU A 122 5.65 -0.18 -2.40
N ILE A 123 4.93 -0.54 -3.45
CA ILE A 123 4.64 -1.92 -3.83
C ILE A 123 5.42 -2.24 -5.11
N PHE A 124 6.27 -3.26 -5.04
CA PHE A 124 7.07 -3.69 -6.19
C PHE A 124 6.54 -5.01 -6.72
N TYR A 125 5.86 -4.95 -7.87
CA TYR A 125 5.41 -6.12 -8.62
C TYR A 125 6.31 -6.41 -9.83
N LYS A 126 6.04 -5.78 -10.99
CA LYS A 126 6.78 -6.01 -12.24
C LYS A 126 7.84 -4.94 -12.54
N ALA A 127 8.20 -4.13 -11.54
CA ALA A 127 9.23 -3.12 -11.67
C ALA A 127 10.62 -3.76 -11.80
N ARG A 128 11.33 -3.49 -12.89
CA ARG A 128 12.71 -3.98 -13.11
C ARG A 128 13.79 -3.18 -12.37
N LYS A 129 13.44 -1.97 -11.92
CA LYS A 129 14.29 -1.04 -11.20
C LYS A 129 13.45 -0.33 -10.16
N PHE A 130 13.95 -0.25 -8.93
CA PHE A 130 13.22 0.32 -7.81
C PHE A 130 13.53 1.81 -7.64
N ASN A 131 14.75 2.23 -8.00
CA ASN A 131 15.25 3.59 -7.81
C ASN A 131 15.04 4.09 -6.36
N LEU A 132 15.34 3.23 -5.38
CA LEU A 132 15.02 3.49 -3.97
C LEU A 132 15.71 4.75 -3.44
N ARG A 133 16.89 5.10 -3.96
CA ARG A 133 17.61 6.31 -3.55
C ARG A 133 16.78 7.57 -3.82
N ASP A 134 16.41 7.79 -5.08
CA ASP A 134 15.69 9.00 -5.49
C ASP A 134 14.31 9.06 -4.82
N ARG A 135 13.62 7.91 -4.72
CA ARG A 135 12.34 7.81 -4.02
C ARG A 135 12.45 8.19 -2.55
N PHE A 136 13.41 7.60 -1.83
CA PHE A 136 13.55 7.89 -0.41
C PHE A 136 14.08 9.30 -0.13
N GLU A 137 14.86 9.89 -1.03
CA GLU A 137 15.26 11.28 -0.94
C GLU A 137 14.03 12.21 -0.98
N VAL A 138 13.11 12.00 -1.93
CA VAL A 138 11.84 12.76 -1.99
C VAL A 138 10.98 12.51 -0.75
N LEU A 139 10.85 11.27 -0.29
CA LEU A 139 10.06 10.95 0.92
C LEU A 139 10.65 11.60 2.17
N SER A 140 11.97 11.55 2.36
CA SER A 140 12.67 12.17 3.50
C SER A 140 12.52 13.70 3.50
N GLN A 141 12.62 14.35 2.34
CA GLN A 141 12.39 15.80 2.20
C GLN A 141 10.97 16.23 2.58
N ASN A 142 10.02 15.30 2.59
CA ASN A 142 8.61 15.52 2.93
C ASN A 142 8.22 14.87 4.27
N ASP A 143 9.19 14.48 5.10
CA ASP A 143 9.00 13.85 6.42
C ASP A 143 8.21 12.52 6.40
N TYR A 144 8.18 11.84 5.25
CA TYR A 144 7.53 10.54 5.12
C TYR A 144 8.44 9.40 5.53
N GLN A 145 7.87 8.49 6.32
CA GLN A 145 8.38 7.14 6.48
C GLN A 145 7.69 6.21 5.47
N THR A 146 8.26 5.04 5.20
CA THR A 146 7.76 4.19 4.10
C THR A 146 7.84 2.71 4.41
N TYR A 147 6.84 1.96 3.97
CA TYR A 147 6.90 0.50 3.87
C TYR A 147 7.33 0.11 2.47
N LEU A 148 8.26 -0.83 2.39
CA LEU A 148 8.61 -1.50 1.12
C LEU A 148 7.93 -2.86 1.09
N ILE A 149 7.05 -3.08 0.10
CA ILE A 149 6.26 -4.30 -0.02
C ILE A 149 6.58 -4.97 -1.35
N ILE A 150 7.08 -6.20 -1.29
CA ILE A 150 7.44 -6.97 -2.49
C ILE A 150 6.32 -7.95 -2.81
N HIS A 151 5.77 -7.89 -4.02
CA HIS A 151 4.79 -8.86 -4.49
C HIS A 151 5.51 -10.20 -4.78
N THR A 152 5.04 -11.31 -4.20
CA THR A 152 5.74 -12.62 -4.29
C THR A 152 5.81 -13.18 -5.71
N GLU A 153 4.81 -12.91 -6.55
CA GLU A 153 4.83 -13.25 -7.98
C GLU A 153 5.49 -12.18 -8.88
N GLY A 154 6.17 -11.19 -8.27
CA GLY A 154 6.84 -10.11 -8.98
C GLY A 154 8.14 -10.50 -9.66
N CYS A 155 8.85 -9.48 -10.18
CA CYS A 155 10.16 -9.66 -10.79
C CYS A 155 11.28 -10.03 -9.79
N HIS A 156 11.04 -9.83 -8.50
CA HIS A 156 12.04 -9.96 -7.45
C HIS A 156 11.49 -10.76 -6.28
N ASP A 157 12.30 -11.69 -5.78
CA ASP A 157 11.98 -12.51 -4.62
C ASP A 157 12.12 -11.70 -3.32
N PRO A 158 11.11 -11.68 -2.43
CA PRO A 158 11.16 -10.91 -1.19
C PRO A 158 12.33 -11.27 -0.27
N ASP A 159 12.68 -12.56 -0.16
CA ASP A 159 13.79 -13.00 0.69
C ASP A 159 15.14 -12.54 0.13
N GLU A 160 15.29 -12.54 -1.20
CA GLU A 160 16.46 -11.98 -1.86
C GLU A 160 16.57 -10.46 -1.63
N ILE A 161 15.47 -9.72 -1.77
CA ILE A 161 15.45 -8.28 -1.48
C ILE A 161 15.80 -8.03 -0.01
N ASN A 162 15.21 -8.78 0.92
CA ASN A 162 15.48 -8.62 2.34
C ASN A 162 16.96 -8.84 2.67
N ARG A 163 17.60 -9.85 2.05
CA ARG A 163 19.04 -10.13 2.18
C ARG A 163 19.93 -9.01 1.62
N TYR A 164 19.47 -8.27 0.61
CA TYR A 164 20.20 -7.09 0.12
C TYR A 164 19.99 -5.88 1.01
N MET A 165 18.74 -5.65 1.45
CA MET A 165 18.41 -4.56 2.37
C MET A 165 19.15 -4.69 3.70
N SER A 166 19.32 -5.92 4.21
CA SER A 166 20.10 -6.21 5.42
C SER A 166 21.57 -5.75 5.36
N ARG A 167 22.10 -5.46 4.16
CA ARG A 167 23.47 -4.94 3.97
C ARG A 167 23.56 -3.43 4.16
N VAL A 168 22.44 -2.73 4.05
CA VAL A 168 22.35 -1.26 4.12
C VAL A 168 21.57 -0.79 5.35
N SER A 169 20.70 -1.64 5.91
CA SER A 169 19.91 -1.38 7.11
C SER A 169 19.44 -2.69 7.75
N PRO A 170 19.35 -2.84 9.09
CA PRO A 170 18.84 -4.07 9.73
C PRO A 170 17.31 -4.25 9.61
N LEU A 171 16.66 -3.52 8.71
CA LEU A 171 15.21 -3.47 8.54
C LEU A 171 14.72 -4.54 7.56
N ASN A 172 13.52 -5.05 7.83
CA ASN A 172 12.85 -6.07 7.02
C ASN A 172 11.91 -5.44 6.00
N VAL A 173 11.97 -5.91 4.76
CA VAL A 173 10.93 -5.59 3.77
C VAL A 173 9.67 -6.40 4.04
N GLY A 174 8.52 -5.81 3.70
CA GLY A 174 7.24 -6.49 3.65
C GLY A 174 7.06 -7.30 2.36
N TYR A 175 6.00 -8.10 2.33
CA TYR A 175 5.59 -8.83 1.14
C TYR A 175 4.07 -8.99 1.05
N PHE A 176 3.60 -9.22 -0.17
CA PHE A 176 2.22 -9.58 -0.46
C PHE A 176 2.16 -10.87 -1.26
N ASP A 177 1.36 -11.82 -0.80
CA ASP A 177 1.08 -13.08 -1.49
C ASP A 177 -0.35 -13.09 -2.06
N PRO A 178 -0.52 -13.08 -3.40
CA PRO A 178 -1.83 -13.02 -4.04
C PRO A 178 -2.63 -14.32 -3.88
N HIS A 179 -2.00 -15.46 -3.59
CA HIS A 179 -2.74 -16.72 -3.43
C HIS A 179 -3.45 -16.80 -2.08
N SER A 180 -2.75 -16.41 -1.01
CA SER A 180 -3.29 -16.39 0.35
C SER A 180 -3.98 -15.06 0.70
N MET A 181 -3.79 -14.02 -0.12
CA MET A 181 -4.16 -12.64 0.18
C MET A 181 -3.51 -12.12 1.48
N GLU A 182 -2.37 -12.69 1.85
CA GLU A 182 -1.61 -12.29 3.03
C GLU A 182 -0.71 -11.10 2.71
N ILE A 183 -0.62 -10.18 3.66
CA ILE A 183 0.32 -9.08 3.61
C ILE A 183 1.08 -8.98 4.93
N VAL A 184 2.39 -8.85 4.81
CA VAL A 184 3.29 -8.52 5.90
C VAL A 184 3.90 -7.16 5.56
N LEU A 185 3.69 -6.14 6.41
CA LEU A 185 4.14 -4.78 6.10
C LEU A 185 5.66 -4.59 6.22
N GLY A 186 6.36 -5.48 6.92
CA GLY A 186 7.77 -5.29 7.26
C GLY A 186 7.98 -4.17 8.27
N ASP A 187 9.19 -3.64 8.29
CA ASP A 187 9.57 -2.49 9.12
C ASP A 187 9.24 -1.17 8.40
N LEU A 188 8.99 -0.12 9.18
CA LEU A 188 8.76 1.22 8.67
C LEU A 188 10.12 1.93 8.55
N PHE A 189 10.47 2.34 7.33
CA PHE A 189 11.78 2.91 6.99
C PHE A 189 11.74 4.44 7.03
N SER A 190 12.80 5.05 7.53
CA SER A 190 13.18 6.43 7.18
C SER A 190 14.53 6.45 6.47
N TRP A 191 14.80 7.47 5.66
CA TRP A 191 16.02 7.55 4.86
C TRP A 191 17.29 7.50 5.71
N GLU A 192 17.26 8.11 6.89
CA GLU A 192 18.39 8.20 7.81
C GLU A 192 18.82 6.81 8.34
N GLN A 193 17.93 5.82 8.24
CA GLN A 193 18.19 4.45 8.67
C GLN A 193 18.89 3.60 7.58
N ILE A 194 19.06 4.12 6.36
CA ILE A 194 19.59 3.35 5.23
C ILE A 194 20.95 3.89 4.77
N ASN A 195 21.99 3.07 4.93
CA ASN A 195 23.34 3.41 4.53
C ASN A 195 23.65 2.87 3.12
N PHE A 196 23.36 3.66 2.09
CA PHE A 196 23.65 3.32 0.69
C PHE A 196 25.10 3.59 0.24
N ASN A 197 26.08 3.47 1.15
CA ASN A 197 27.49 3.62 0.79
C ASN A 197 27.94 2.53 -0.21
N LYS A 198 28.79 2.89 -1.18
CA LYS A 198 29.33 2.02 -2.26
C LYS A 198 29.98 0.72 -1.76
N LYS A 199 30.35 0.63 -0.48
CA LYS A 199 30.90 -0.60 0.14
C LYS A 199 29.83 -1.68 0.36
N ASN A 200 28.57 -1.28 0.50
CA ASN A 200 27.45 -2.19 0.69
C ASN A 200 27.06 -2.72 -0.69
N LYS A 201 27.70 -3.82 -1.11
CA LYS A 201 27.46 -4.47 -2.40
C LYS A 201 25.99 -4.89 -2.51
N VAL A 202 25.20 -4.06 -3.14
CA VAL A 202 23.78 -4.31 -3.43
C VAL A 202 23.54 -4.17 -4.93
N PRO A 203 22.56 -4.89 -5.49
CA PRO A 203 22.29 -4.82 -6.92
C PRO A 203 21.91 -3.41 -7.39
N ASN A 204 22.36 -3.07 -8.59
CA ASN A 204 22.06 -1.77 -9.20
C ASN A 204 20.55 -1.52 -9.33
N TYR A 205 19.74 -2.55 -9.55
CA TYR A 205 18.30 -2.38 -9.67
C TYR A 205 17.63 -1.83 -8.40
N LEU A 206 18.28 -1.90 -7.23
CA LEU A 206 17.77 -1.32 -5.98
C LEU A 206 18.06 0.19 -5.84
N ILE A 207 19.28 0.65 -6.16
CA ILE A 207 19.75 2.01 -5.82
C ILE A 207 20.12 2.84 -7.05
N PHE A 208 19.78 2.43 -8.27
CA PHE A 208 20.34 3.12 -9.44
C PHE A 208 20.00 4.62 -9.43
N SER A 209 21.02 5.44 -9.14
CA SER A 209 21.12 6.85 -9.50
C SER A 209 22.01 6.91 -10.73
N GLY A 210 21.47 7.42 -11.84
CA GLY A 210 22.24 7.76 -13.04
C GLY A 210 23.30 8.82 -12.74
#